data_AF-A0A292SI79-F1
#
_entry.id   AF-A0A292SI79-F1
#
_cell.length_a   1.000
_cell.length_b   1.000
_cell.length_c   1.000
_cell.angle_alpha   90.00
_cell.angle_beta   90.00
_cell.angle_gamma   90.00
#
_symmetry.space_group_name_H-M   'P 1'
#
loop_
_entity.id
_entity.type
_entity.pdbx_description
1 polymer ?
#
loop_
_entity_poly.entity_id
_entity_poly.type
_entity_poly.pdbx_seq_one_letter_code
_entity_poly.pdbx_strand_id
1 'polypeptide(L)' 'MLNSLSKYAFTLAEVLVTLGIIGVVAALTIPALIANYRNMVLENQFKNHTVFYLKL' A
#
# COMPACT_ATOMS: atom_id res chain seq x y z
N MET A 1 42.09 20.13 -7.97
CA MET A 1 40.97 19.72 -7.10
C MET A 1 39.89 19.11 -7.97
N LEU A 2 39.90 17.79 -8.14
CA LEU A 2 38.87 17.10 -8.92
C LEU A 2 37.74 16.70 -7.96
N ASN A 3 36.63 17.42 -8.08
CA ASN A 3 35.42 17.19 -7.30
C ASN A 3 34.85 15.82 -7.68
N SER A 4 34.79 14.90 -6.72
CA SER A 4 34.15 13.59 -6.89
C SER A 4 32.66 13.79 -7.14
N LEU A 5 32.27 13.91 -8.40
CA LEU A 5 30.88 13.95 -8.85
C LEU A 5 30.21 12.62 -8.47
N SER A 6 29.55 12.66 -7.32
CA SER A 6 28.36 11.88 -6.93
C SER A 6 28.10 10.63 -7.78
N LYS A 7 28.59 9.48 -7.31
CA LYS A 7 28.21 8.13 -7.79
C LYS A 7 26.82 7.71 -7.26
N TYR A 8 25.83 8.60 -7.29
CA TYR A 8 24.46 8.28 -6.88
C TYR A 8 23.53 8.35 -8.09
N ALA A 9 23.70 7.40 -9.00
CA ALA A 9 22.73 7.14 -10.06
C ALA A 9 22.45 5.64 -10.09
N PHE A 10 21.18 5.28 -9.94
CA PHE A 10 20.74 3.90 -10.08
C PHE A 10 20.93 3.44 -11.52
N THR A 11 21.44 2.23 -11.71
CA THR A 11 21.54 1.65 -13.05
C THR A 11 20.14 1.35 -13.59
N LEU A 12 19.95 1.38 -14.91
CA LEU A 12 18.65 1.02 -15.51
C LEU A 12 18.21 -0.39 -15.07
N ALA A 13 19.15 -1.33 -14.97
CA ALA A 13 18.87 -2.69 -14.54
C ALA A 13 18.33 -2.75 -13.10
N GLU A 14 18.89 -1.96 -12.19
CA GLU A 14 18.46 -1.91 -10.79
C GLU A 14 17.04 -1.34 -10.63
N VAL A 15 16.71 -0.30 -11.39
CA VAL A 15 15.34 0.26 -11.42
C VAL A 15 14.35 -0.72 -12.05
N LEU A 16 14.72 -1.41 -13.12
CA LEU A 16 13.85 -2.39 -13.78
C LEU A 16 13.51 -3.58 -12.87
N VAL A 17 14.50 -4.12 -12.15
CA VAL A 17 14.28 -5.24 -11.23
C VAL A 17 13.43 -4.80 -10.03
N THR A 18 13.69 -3.63 -9.46
CA THR A 18 12.91 -3.11 -8.32
C THR A 18 11.45 -2.83 -8.69
N LEU A 19 11.19 -2.19 -9.83
CA LEU A 19 9.83 -1.96 -10.33
C LEU A 19 9.12 -3.29 -10.65
N GLY A 20 9.83 -4.28 -11.20
CA GLY A 20 9.29 -5.61 -11.46
C GLY A 20 8.84 -6.32 -10.18
N ILE A 21 9.68 -6.30 -9.14
CA ILE A 21 9.37 -6.94 -7.86
C ILE A 21 8.18 -6.23 -7.18
N ILE A 22 8.22 -4.90 -7.05
CA ILE A 22 7.16 -4.13 -6.41
C ILE A 22 5.83 -4.29 -7.16
N GLY A 23 5.86 -4.33 -8.50
CA GLY A 23 4.67 -4.55 -9.33
C GLY A 23 3.98 -5.89 -9.06
N VAL A 24 4.75 -6.98 -8.98
CA VAL A 24 4.21 -8.32 -8.68
C VAL A 24 3.66 -8.38 -7.26
N VAL A 25 4.41 -7.88 -6.27
CA VAL A 25 3.99 -7.88 -4.86
C VAL A 25 2.73 -7.04 -4.66
N ALA A 26 2.65 -5.87 -5.31
CA ALA A 26 1.48 -4.99 -5.25
C ALA A 26 0.24 -5.66 -5.87
N ALA A 27 0.39 -6.35 -7.00
CA ALA A 27 -0.71 -7.05 -7.66
C ALA A 27 -1.34 -8.13 -6.77
N LEU A 28 -0.54 -8.79 -5.91
CA LEU A 28 -1.03 -9.80 -4.97
C LEU A 28 -1.55 -9.18 -3.66
N THR A 29 -0.94 -8.07 -3.21
CA THR A 29 -1.19 -7.52 -1.87
C THR A 29 -2.32 -6.48 -1.83
N ILE A 30 -2.39 -5.59 -2.82
CA ILE A 30 -3.42 -4.53 -2.91
C ILE A 30 -4.85 -5.10 -2.87
N PRO A 31 -5.22 -6.11 -3.67
CA PRO A 31 -6.59 -6.64 -3.62
C PRO A 31 -6.94 -7.26 -2.26
N ALA A 32 -5.99 -7.96 -1.63
CA ALA A 32 -6.18 -8.55 -0.30
C ALA A 32 -6.37 -7.48 0.78
N LEU A 33 -5.58 -6.40 0.73
CA LEU A 33 -5.71 -5.27 1.64
C LEU A 33 -7.08 -4.58 1.51
N ILE A 34 -7.52 -4.32 0.27
CA ILE A 34 -8.81 -3.67 0.00
C ILE A 34 -9.97 -4.54 0.50
N ALA A 35 -9.92 -5.85 0.28
CA ALA A 35 -10.95 -6.76 0.76
C ALA A 35 -11.10 -6.71 2.30
N ASN A 36 -9.97 -6.78 3.02
CA ASN A 36 -9.95 -6.71 4.48
C ASN A 36 -10.44 -5.35 5.00
N TYR A 37 -10.02 -4.26 4.35
CA TYR A 37 -10.48 -2.92 4.70
C TYR A 37 -12.00 -2.77 4.52
N ARG A 38 -12.55 -3.26 3.42
CA ARG A 38 -14.00 -3.22 3.16
C ARG A 38 -14.78 -3.97 4.23
N ASN A 39 -14.33 -5.15 4.65
CA ASN A 39 -14.98 -5.92 5.71
C ASN A 39 -14.96 -5.16 7.04
N MET A 40 -13.81 -4.60 7.42
CA MET A 40 -13.68 -3.79 8.63
C MET A 40 -14.60 -2.57 8.61
N VAL A 41 -14.68 -1.87 7.48
CA VAL A 41 -15.59 -0.73 7.32
C VAL A 41 -17.02 -1.20 7.46
N LEU A 42 -17.44 -2.26 6.76
CA LEU A 42 -18.81 -2.79 6.85
C LEU A 42 -19.19 -3.15 8.29
N GLU A 43 -18.35 -3.92 8.99
CA GLU A 43 -18.56 -4.27 10.40
C GLU A 43 -18.67 -3.01 11.28
N ASN A 44 -17.82 -2.02 11.04
CA ASN A 44 -17.86 -0.77 11.79
C ASN A 44 -19.13 0.03 11.49
N GLN A 45 -19.61 0.05 10.24
CA GLN A 45 -20.87 0.70 9.87
C GLN A 45 -22.05 0.04 10.59
N PHE A 46 -22.10 -1.30 10.64
CA PHE A 46 -23.15 -2.03 11.37
C PHE A 46 -23.08 -1.73 12.87
N LYS A 47 -21.89 -1.78 13.48
CA LYS A 47 -21.70 -1.44 14.90
C LYS A 47 -22.12 -0.02 15.22
N ASN A 48 -21.70 0.96 14.41
CA ASN A 48 -22.04 2.37 14.62
C ASN A 48 -23.55 2.60 14.48
N HIS A 49 -24.19 1.97 13.50
CA HIS A 49 -25.64 2.04 13.31
C HIS A 49 -26.36 1.46 14.52
N THR A 50 -26.05 0.24 14.94
CA THR A 50 -26.68 -0.40 16.11
C THR A 50 -26.46 0.39 17.40
N VAL A 51 -25.25 0.92 17.64
CA VAL A 51 -24.93 1.73 18.81
C VAL A 51 -25.65 3.09 18.77
N PHE A 52 -25.85 3.67 17.59
CA PHE A 52 -26.60 4.91 17.43
C PHE A 52 -28.06 4.77 17.87
N TYR A 53 -28.77 3.70 17.49
CA TYR A 53 -30.14 3.46 17.97
C TYR A 53 -30.22 3.19 19.45
N LEU A 54 -29.22 2.52 20.04
CA LEU A 54 -29.21 2.24 21.47
C LEU A 54 -28.90 3.49 22.32
N LYS A 55 -28.32 4.52 21.69
CA LYS A 55 -27.96 5.79 22.35
C LYS A 55 -29.05 6.87 22.24
N LEU A 56 -30.04 6.67 21.39
CA LEU A 56 -31.29 7.43 21.32
C LEU A 56 -32.32 6.87 22.31
#